data_AF-A0A314ZD88-F1
#
_entry.id   AF-A0A314ZD88-F1
#
_cell.length_a   1.000
_cell.length_b   1.000
_cell.length_c   1.000
_cell.angle_alpha   90.00
_cell.angle_beta   90.00
_cell.angle_gamma   90.00
#
_symmetry.space_group_name_H-M   'P 1'
#
loop_
_entity.id
_entity.type
_entity.pdbx_description
1 polymer ?
#
loop_
_entity_poly.entity_id
_entity_poly.type
_entity_poly.pdbx_seq_one_letter_code
_entity_poly.pdbx_strand_id
1 'polypeptide(L)'
;MATEIKVEIIQRQTVKPSSPTPHHLRNYKLSILDQMALQTYIPLLLFFPNAADATSNNVMATNERCQHLMQSLAKTLTHFYPLAGRIKDDAVIE
;
A
#
# COMPACT_ATOMS: atom_id res chain seq x y z
N MET A 1 -6.27 -14.53 31.71
CA MET A 1 -4.94 -14.66 31.06
C MET A 1 -5.09 -14.16 29.64
N ALA A 2 -4.30 -13.16 29.23
CA ALA A 2 -4.36 -12.66 27.86
C ALA A 2 -3.70 -13.68 26.94
N THR A 3 -4.43 -14.16 25.93
CA THR A 3 -3.88 -14.98 24.85
C THR A 3 -2.96 -14.13 23.99
N GLU A 4 -1.69 -14.52 23.92
CA GLU A 4 -0.71 -13.91 23.03
C GLU A 4 -0.99 -14.32 21.59
N ILE A 5 -1.26 -13.35 20.72
CA ILE A 5 -1.44 -13.59 19.29
C ILE A 5 -0.06 -13.56 18.63
N LYS A 6 0.41 -14.71 18.15
CA LYS A 6 1.67 -14.84 17.42
C LYS A 6 1.46 -14.45 15.94
N VAL A 7 2.11 -13.38 15.50
CA VAL A 7 2.11 -12.91 14.10
C VAL A 7 3.53 -12.97 13.56
N GLU A 8 3.69 -13.48 12.34
CA GLU A 8 4.97 -13.56 11.64
C GLU A 8 4.89 -12.84 10.28
N ILE A 9 5.94 -12.08 9.94
CA ILE A 9 6.02 -11.38 8.65
C ILE A 9 6.67 -12.31 7.65
N ILE A 10 5.88 -12.78 6.68
CA ILE A 10 6.34 -13.72 5.65
C ILE A 10 7.19 -13.00 4.58
N GLN A 11 6.78 -11.79 4.17
CA GLN A 11 7.43 -11.05 3.08
C GLN A 11 7.27 -9.54 3.24
N ARG A 12 8.28 -8.79 2.80
CA ARG A 12 8.23 -7.33 2.58
C ARG A 12 8.68 -7.03 1.16
N GLN A 13 7.97 -6.14 0.48
CA GLN A 13 8.28 -5.76 -0.90
C GLN A 13 7.77 -4.37 -1.22
N THR A 14 8.43 -3.69 -2.17
CA THR A 14 7.99 -2.41 -2.70
C THR A 14 7.18 -2.65 -3.98
N VAL A 15 5.94 -2.20 -4.01
CA VAL A 15 5.09 -2.26 -5.21
C VAL A 15 5.25 -0.96 -5.98
N LYS A 16 5.65 -1.06 -7.25
CA LYS A 16 5.77 0.08 -8.16
C LYS A 16 4.47 0.26 -8.95
N PRO A 17 4.20 1.47 -9.47
CA PRO A 17 3.14 1.68 -10.45
C PRO A 17 3.28 0.71 -11.63
N SER A 18 2.15 0.25 -12.16
CA SER A 18 2.12 -0.68 -13.30
C SER A 18 2.66 -0.06 -14.60
N SER A 19 2.63 1.27 -14.69
CA SER A 19 3.21 2.06 -15.77
C SER A 19 4.03 3.21 -15.19
N PRO A 20 5.14 3.60 -15.82
CA PRO A 20 5.97 4.70 -15.32
C PRO A 20 5.20 6.02 -15.31
N THR A 21 5.41 6.81 -14.26
CA THR A 21 4.86 8.17 -14.14
C THR A 21 5.44 9.07 -15.24
N PRO A 22 4.61 9.72 -16.08
CA PRO A 22 5.09 10.65 -17.10
C PRO A 22 5.95 11.77 -16.50
N HIS A 23 6.98 12.21 -17.24
CA HIS A 23 7.96 13.19 -16.74
C HIS A 23 7.34 14.49 -16.19
N HIS A 24 6.28 15.00 -16.83
CA HIS A 24 5.60 16.22 -16.41
C HIS A 24 4.75 16.06 -15.13
N LEU A 25 4.43 14.82 -14.74
CA LEU A 25 3.69 14.50 -13.52
C LEU A 25 4.59 14.07 -12.37
N ARG A 26 5.89 13.88 -12.63
CA ARG A 26 6.83 13.28 -11.68
C ARG A 26 6.95 14.06 -10.36
N ASN A 27 6.79 15.39 -10.42
CA ASN A 27 6.88 16.26 -9.25
C ASN A 27 5.48 16.70 -8.83
N TYR A 28 4.98 16.17 -7.72
CA TYR A 28 3.73 16.62 -7.12
C TYR A 28 4.02 17.68 -6.06
N LYS A 29 3.48 18.89 -6.25
CA LYS A 29 3.69 20.03 -5.33
C LYS A 29 2.72 19.95 -4.16
N LEU A 30 3.25 19.99 -2.94
CA LEU A 30 2.46 20.07 -1.73
C LEU A 30 1.95 21.49 -1.52
N SER A 31 0.69 21.62 -1.12
CA SER A 31 0.09 22.89 -0.77
C SER A 31 0.59 23.38 0.60
N ILE A 32 0.26 24.63 0.94
CA ILE A 32 0.55 25.18 2.27
C ILE A 32 -0.16 24.37 3.36
N LEU A 33 -1.37 23.86 3.09
CA LEU A 33 -2.09 23.01 4.04
C LEU A 33 -1.37 21.69 4.29
N ASP A 34 -0.80 21.09 3.24
CA ASP A 34 -0.04 19.84 3.35
C ASP A 34 1.26 20.05 4.16
N GLN A 35 1.93 21.19 3.98
CA GLN A 35 3.15 21.56 4.72
C GLN A 35 2.89 21.87 6.20
N MET A 36 1.72 22.40 6.52
CA MET A 36 1.30 22.67 7.91
C MET A 36 0.78 21.42 8.62
N ALA A 37 0.40 20.38 7.87
CA ALA A 37 -0.11 19.15 8.44
C ALA A 37 0.98 18.38 9.20
N LEU A 38 0.57 17.60 10.20
CA LEU A 38 1.50 16.76 10.94
C LEU A 38 2.02 15.64 10.03
N GLN A 39 3.34 15.56 9.86
CA GLN A 39 4.01 14.52 9.08
C GLN A 39 4.03 13.18 9.84
N THR A 40 2.86 12.55 9.97
CA THR A 40 2.70 11.26 10.64
C THR A 40 1.86 10.30 9.80
N TYR A 41 2.08 9.00 9.99
CA TYR A 41 1.28 7.97 9.33
C TYR A 41 -0.06 7.80 10.04
N ILE A 42 -1.15 7.73 9.28
CA ILE A 42 -2.48 7.42 9.80
C ILE A 42 -2.62 5.89 9.85
N PRO A 43 -2.63 5.25 11.04
CA PRO A 43 -2.78 3.81 11.12
C PRO A 43 -4.23 3.40 10.76
N LEU A 44 -4.36 2.40 9.89
CA LEU A 44 -5.65 1.80 9.51
C LEU A 44 -5.54 0.27 9.51
N LEU A 45 -6.49 -0.40 10.17
CA LEU A 45 -6.59 -1.85 10.23
C LEU A 45 -8.00 -2.29 9.82
N LEU A 46 -8.09 -3.15 8.80
CA LEU A 46 -9.35 -3.67 8.25
C LEU A 46 -9.40 -5.20 8.40
N PHE A 47 -10.51 -5.72 8.92
CA PHE A 47 -10.75 -7.16 9.07
C PHE A 47 -11.82 -7.61 8.08
N PHE A 48 -11.52 -8.67 7.33
CA PHE A 48 -12.45 -9.28 6.38
C PHE A 48 -12.70 -10.74 6.78
N PRO A 49 -13.97 -11.20 6.83
CA PRO A 49 -14.28 -12.60 7.09
C PRO A 49 -13.79 -13.48 5.94
N ASN A 50 -13.43 -14.73 6.24
CA ASN A 50 -13.09 -15.68 5.18
C ASN A 50 -14.38 -16.13 4.48
N ALA A 51 -14.52 -15.82 3.19
CA ALA A 51 -15.70 -16.17 2.39
C ALA A 51 -15.65 -17.60 1.81
N ALA A 52 -14.59 -18.37 2.06
CA ALA A 52 -14.42 -19.71 1.49
C ALA A 52 -14.86 -20.81 2.47
N ASP A 53 -15.74 -21.70 1.99
CA ASP A 53 -15.99 -23.00 2.59
C ASP A 53 -14.65 -23.75 2.80
N ALA A 54 -14.56 -24.49 3.90
CA ALA A 54 -13.34 -25.04 4.50
C ALA A 54 -12.55 -26.08 3.67
N THR A 55 -12.73 -26.15 2.36
CA THR A 55 -12.26 -27.25 1.49
C THR A 55 -11.14 -26.89 0.52
N SER A 56 -10.76 -25.62 0.35
CA SER A 56 -9.63 -25.23 -0.52
C SER A 56 -8.36 -24.97 0.28
N ASN A 57 -7.23 -25.52 -0.18
CA ASN A 57 -5.91 -25.39 0.45
C ASN A 57 -5.56 -23.91 0.73
N ASN A 58 -5.67 -23.51 2.00
CA ASN A 58 -5.70 -22.13 2.47
C ASN A 58 -4.45 -21.29 2.08
N VAL A 59 -3.30 -21.96 1.89
CA VAL A 59 -2.03 -21.31 1.51
C VAL A 59 -2.02 -20.89 0.04
N MET A 60 -2.52 -21.72 -0.88
CA MET A 60 -2.59 -21.39 -2.30
C MET A 60 -3.56 -20.22 -2.52
N ALA A 61 -4.71 -20.25 -1.84
CA ALA A 61 -5.67 -19.14 -1.83
C ALA A 61 -5.09 -17.84 -1.25
N THR A 62 -4.19 -17.93 -0.25
CA THR A 62 -3.52 -16.75 0.32
C THR A 62 -2.54 -16.13 -0.67
N ASN A 63 -1.71 -16.94 -1.33
CA ASN A 63 -0.76 -16.45 -2.33
C ASN A 63 -1.47 -15.78 -3.52
N GLU A 64 -2.54 -16.38 -4.05
CA GLU A 64 -3.33 -15.80 -5.12
C GLU A 64 -3.96 -14.45 -4.72
N ARG A 65 -4.52 -14.37 -3.50
CA ARG A 65 -5.05 -13.11 -2.95
C ARG A 65 -3.96 -12.05 -2.82
N CYS A 66 -2.80 -12.40 -2.27
CA CYS A 66 -1.66 -11.49 -2.16
C CYS A 66 -1.21 -10.98 -3.54
N GLN A 67 -1.10 -11.86 -4.53
CA GLN A 67 -0.76 -11.48 -5.90
C GLN A 67 -1.81 -10.54 -6.50
N HIS A 68 -3.11 -10.82 -6.32
CA HIS A 68 -4.18 -9.95 -6.79
C HIS A 68 -4.13 -8.56 -6.12
N LEU A 69 -3.91 -8.50 -4.80
CA LEU A 69 -3.74 -7.24 -4.06
C LEU A 69 -2.54 -6.44 -4.57
N MET A 70 -1.40 -7.10 -4.81
CA MET A 70 -0.21 -6.44 -5.37
C MET A 70 -0.45 -5.89 -6.77
N GLN A 71 -1.09 -6.66 -7.65
CA GLN A 71 -1.37 -6.25 -9.03
C GLN A 71 -2.37 -5.10 -9.09
N SER A 72 -3.43 -5.16 -8.28
CA SER A 72 -4.41 -4.08 -8.18
C SER A 72 -3.76 -2.82 -7.59
N LEU A 73 -2.95 -2.94 -6.54
CA LEU A 73 -2.19 -1.81 -5.98
C LEU A 73 -1.27 -1.17 -7.03
N ALA A 74 -0.52 -1.97 -7.81
CA ALA A 74 0.34 -1.46 -8.87
C ALA A 74 -0.45 -0.66 -9.92
N LYS A 75 -1.62 -1.16 -10.34
CA LYS A 75 -2.52 -0.45 -11.27
C LYS A 75 -3.07 0.83 -10.65
N THR A 76 -3.49 0.81 -9.39
CA THR A 76 -3.98 2.00 -8.69
C THR A 76 -2.89 3.06 -8.53
N LEU A 77 -1.66 2.66 -8.21
CA LEU A 77 -0.51 3.57 -8.09
C LEU A 77 -0.12 4.25 -9.41
N THR A 78 -0.53 3.73 -10.57
CA THR A 78 -0.41 4.48 -11.84
C THR A 78 -1.24 5.77 -11.80
N HIS A 79 -2.45 5.73 -11.22
CA HIS A 79 -3.33 6.88 -11.11
C HIS A 79 -3.02 7.74 -9.87
N PHE A 80 -2.63 7.09 -8.78
CA PHE A 80 -2.23 7.73 -7.52
C PHE A 80 -0.71 7.76 -7.37
N TYR A 81 -0.02 8.16 -8.44
CA TYR A 81 1.44 8.13 -8.52
C TYR A 81 2.18 8.87 -7.39
N PRO A 82 1.67 9.94 -6.76
CA PRO A 82 2.37 10.55 -5.62
C PRO A 82 2.54 9.57 -4.44
N LEU A 83 1.63 8.60 -4.27
CA LEU A 83 1.74 7.62 -3.18
C LEU A 83 2.88 6.61 -3.38
N ALA A 84 3.47 6.54 -4.56
CA ALA A 84 4.65 5.71 -4.84
C ALA A 84 5.98 6.48 -4.78
N GLY A 85 5.94 7.80 -4.57
CA GLY A 85 7.10 8.67 -4.50
C GLY A 85 7.67 8.83 -3.08
N ARG A 86 8.57 9.80 -2.92
CA ARG A 86 9.12 10.20 -1.62
C ARG A 86 8.97 11.71 -1.42
N ILE A 87 8.67 12.12 -0.20
CA ILE A 87 8.63 13.54 0.18
C ILE A 87 10.07 14.07 0.20
N LYS A 88 10.26 15.26 -0.36
CA LYS A 88 11.51 15.99 -0.42
C LYS A 88 11.30 17.45 0.00
N ASP A 89 12.16 17.90 0.92
CA ASP A 89 12.18 19.26 1.46
C ASP A 89 10.79 19.73 1.96
N ASP A 90 9.95 18.80 2.41
CA ASP A 90 8.55 18.96 2.80
C ASP A 90 7.65 19.68 1.77
N ALA A 91 8.11 19.86 0.53
CA ALA A 91 7.44 20.68 -0.48
C ALA A 91 7.00 19.91 -1.72
N VAL A 92 7.69 18.81 -2.05
CA VAL A 92 7.46 18.05 -3.28
C VAL A 92 7.51 16.55 -3.01
N ILE A 93 6.73 15.78 -3.75
CA ILE A 93 6.85 14.33 -3.84
C ILE A 93 7.46 13.97 -5.21
N GLU A 94 8.56 13.21 -5.21
CA GLU A 94 9.32 12.76 -6.41
C GLU A 94 9.60 11.25 -6.48
#